data_AF-A0A5R1P0Y4-F1
#
_entry.id   AF-A0A5R1P0Y4-F1
#
_cell.length_a   1.000
_cell.length_b   1.000
_cell.length_c   1.000
_cell.angle_alpha   90.00
_cell.angle_beta   90.00
_cell.angle_gamma   90.00
#
_symmetry.space_group_name_H-M   'P 1'
#
loop_
_entity.id
_entity.type
_entity.pdbx_description
1 polymer ?
#
loop_
_entity_poly.entity_id
_entity_poly.type
_entity_poly.pdbx_seq_one_letter_code
_entity_poly.pdbx_strand_id
1 'polypeptide(L)'
;MRNEYTVQLTRWQRLGLTTAIGAVLAVGATALVVQALDGPATPTQTAQTTDADASAATEEPARATPTDTPAAAPVEVEPALSAPVAAQIDYLLAHWKLETYNSAEWGVLGENDCVNFASQAMIARGWTMDGVWSSPKNGNAYDAAAAWRSSTAFMNYIAQAGKATALTDQQRDQVKVGDIVQFDWDNTGDRDHTGIVTRVEKVGDTVAISFAGHTLDSDYRSVDTAITVDHPGGTAYYWSVP
;
A
#
# COMPACT_ATOMS: atom_id res chain seq x y z
N MET A 1 -29.98 38.28 8.69
CA MET A 1 -30.59 36.95 8.91
C MET A 1 -29.45 35.95 9.01
N ARG A 2 -29.17 35.45 10.22
CA ARG A 2 -28.11 34.46 10.47
C ARG A 2 -28.76 33.08 10.32
N ASN A 3 -28.26 32.26 9.39
CA ASN A 3 -28.74 30.90 9.21
C ASN A 3 -27.76 29.97 9.94
N GLU A 4 -28.20 29.45 11.08
CA GLU A 4 -27.48 28.45 11.86
C GLU A 4 -27.64 27.10 11.16
N TYR A 5 -26.53 26.52 10.69
CA TYR A 5 -26.51 25.15 10.20
C TYR A 5 -26.34 24.22 11.41
N THR A 6 -27.45 23.71 11.91
CA THR A 6 -27.46 22.59 12.86
C THR A 6 -27.00 21.33 12.12
N VAL A 7 -25.75 20.94 12.31
CA VAL A 7 -25.24 19.64 11.86
C VAL A 7 -25.86 18.57 12.77
N GLN A 8 -26.83 17.83 12.24
CA GLN A 8 -27.33 16.60 12.87
C GLN A 8 -26.33 15.47 12.63
N LEU A 9 -25.55 15.16 13.66
CA LEU A 9 -24.65 14.00 13.68
C LEU A 9 -25.49 12.72 13.83
N THR A 10 -25.38 11.81 12.87
CA THR A 10 -26.05 10.51 12.91
C THR A 10 -25.28 9.50 13.77
N ARG A 11 -25.97 8.41 14.12
CA ARG A 11 -25.81 7.52 15.28
C ARG A 11 -24.46 6.76 15.43
N TRP A 12 -23.49 7.01 14.57
CA TRP A 12 -22.22 6.26 14.49
C TRP A 12 -21.04 7.01 15.11
N GLN A 13 -21.17 8.31 15.42
CA GLN A 13 -20.15 9.10 16.14
C GLN A 13 -20.27 9.03 17.68
N ARG A 14 -20.87 7.97 18.24
CA ARG A 14 -21.06 7.80 19.69
C ARG A 14 -20.27 6.65 20.34
N LEU A 15 -19.39 5.98 19.61
CA LEU A 15 -18.46 4.98 20.20
C LEU A 15 -17.03 5.46 20.07
N GLY A 16 -16.64 6.35 20.99
CA GLY A 16 -15.28 6.88 21.05
C GLY A 16 -15.06 7.83 22.21
N LEU A 17 -15.66 7.56 23.38
CA LEU A 17 -15.28 8.24 24.62
C LEU A 17 -15.64 7.39 25.84
N THR A 18 -14.78 6.44 26.19
CA THR A 18 -14.74 5.86 27.54
C THR A 18 -13.39 6.20 28.16
N THR A 19 -13.39 7.29 28.93
CA THR A 19 -12.35 7.64 29.90
C THR A 19 -12.28 6.53 30.94
N ALA A 20 -11.26 5.68 30.85
CA ALA A 20 -10.95 4.73 31.91
C ALA A 20 -10.21 5.46 33.05
N ILE A 21 -10.97 5.90 34.06
CA ILE A 21 -10.41 6.25 35.37
C ILE A 21 -10.16 4.91 36.08
N GLY A 22 -8.93 4.41 35.95
CA GLY A 22 -8.45 3.27 36.72
C GLY A 22 -7.89 3.75 38.06
N ALA A 23 -8.69 3.66 39.12
CA ALA A 23 -8.19 3.65 40.48
C ALA A 23 -7.54 2.28 40.76
N VAL A 24 -6.23 2.26 41.01
CA VAL A 24 -5.54 1.10 41.60
C VAL A 24 -4.93 1.54 42.92
N LEU A 25 -5.45 0.95 44.00
CA LEU A 25 -4.88 1.01 45.34
C LEU A 25 -3.73 0.01 45.47
N ALA A 26 -2.57 0.57 45.81
CA ALA A 26 -1.38 0.08 46.52
C ALA A 26 -1.16 -1.43 46.75
N VAL A 27 0.03 -1.90 46.36
CA VAL A 27 0.88 -2.80 47.16
C VAL A 27 2.33 -2.31 47.07
N GLY A 28 2.97 -2.18 48.23
CA GLY A 28 4.21 -1.42 48.42
C GLY A 28 5.51 -2.10 47.99
N ALA A 29 6.52 -1.27 47.78
CA ALA A 29 7.93 -1.63 47.85
C ALA A 29 8.71 -0.42 48.38
N THR A 30 9.49 -0.66 49.43
CA THR A 30 10.30 0.30 50.18
C THR A 30 11.45 0.86 49.32
N ALA A 31 11.54 2.19 49.19
CA ALA A 31 12.75 2.86 48.71
C ALA A 31 13.50 3.46 49.92
N LEU A 32 14.64 2.87 50.24
CA LEU A 32 15.63 3.44 51.15
C LEU A 32 16.44 4.50 50.38
N VAL A 33 16.56 5.70 50.97
CA VAL A 33 17.49 6.75 50.57
C VAL A 33 18.64 6.78 51.56
N VAL A 34 19.90 6.69 51.11
CA VAL A 34 21.06 7.38 51.70
C VAL A 34 22.06 7.74 50.59
N GLN A 35 22.55 8.98 50.63
CA GLN A 35 23.45 9.64 49.66
C GLN A 35 24.95 9.37 49.93
N ALA A 36 25.77 9.84 48.97
CA ALA A 36 27.08 10.51 49.14
C ALA A 36 28.34 9.57 49.23
N LEU A 37 29.54 9.80 48.67
CA LEU A 37 30.31 10.97 48.16
C LEU A 37 31.52 10.51 47.27
N ASP A 38 32.14 11.50 46.61
CA ASP A 38 33.59 11.65 46.26
C ASP A 38 34.22 11.02 44.99
N GLY A 39 34.41 11.88 43.97
CA GLY A 39 35.75 12.42 43.65
C GLY A 39 36.64 11.72 42.61
N PRO A 40 37.57 12.45 41.92
CA PRO A 40 37.93 12.23 40.52
C PRO A 40 39.37 11.68 40.32
N ALA A 41 39.69 11.21 39.11
CA ALA A 41 41.08 10.98 38.70
C ALA A 41 41.31 11.31 37.21
N THR A 42 42.14 12.32 36.97
CA THR A 42 42.97 12.47 35.77
C THR A 42 44.42 12.51 36.26
N PRO A 43 45.39 11.95 35.51
CA PRO A 43 46.30 12.87 34.82
C PRO A 43 46.75 12.40 33.43
N THR A 44 46.97 13.39 32.57
CA THR A 44 47.80 13.39 31.36
C THR A 44 49.29 13.51 31.74
N GLN A 45 50.20 13.04 30.87
CA GLN A 45 51.57 13.55 30.55
C GLN A 45 52.58 12.39 30.41
N THR A 46 52.98 11.99 29.19
CA THR A 46 54.02 12.50 28.26
C THR A 46 55.32 11.69 28.34
N ALA A 47 55.82 11.39 27.14
CA ALA A 47 56.98 10.60 26.74
C ALA A 47 58.31 10.95 27.42
N GLN A 48 59.22 9.95 27.50
CA GLN A 48 60.60 10.14 27.09
C GLN A 48 61.34 8.83 26.74
N THR A 49 62.15 8.99 25.70
CA THR A 49 63.09 8.15 24.95
C THR A 49 64.15 7.37 25.73
N THR A 50 64.54 6.19 25.22
CA THR A 50 65.93 5.70 25.21
C THR A 50 66.20 4.88 23.94
N ASP A 51 67.23 5.29 23.20
CA ASP A 51 67.79 4.61 22.04
C ASP A 51 68.63 3.37 22.39
N ALA A 52 68.80 2.53 21.36
CA ALA A 52 69.97 1.73 20.98
C ALA A 52 69.95 0.19 21.17
N ASP A 53 70.06 -0.44 20.00
CA ASP A 53 70.74 -1.70 19.65
C ASP A 53 70.19 -3.05 20.14
N ALA A 54 69.60 -3.82 19.23
CA ALA A 54 70.35 -4.75 18.37
C ALA A 54 69.43 -5.83 17.73
N SER A 55 69.66 -6.06 16.42
CA SER A 55 69.58 -7.36 15.74
C SER A 55 68.28 -8.18 15.80
N ALA A 56 67.55 -8.20 14.68
CA ALA A 56 67.34 -9.42 13.87
C ALA A 56 66.35 -9.12 12.73
N ALA A 57 66.83 -9.21 11.49
CA ALA A 57 65.97 -9.30 10.33
C ALA A 57 65.15 -10.59 10.42
N THR A 58 63.82 -10.44 10.46
CA THR A 58 62.88 -11.53 10.13
C THR A 58 61.95 -10.96 9.08
N GLU A 59 62.12 -11.38 7.83
CA GLU A 59 61.18 -11.08 6.75
C GLU A 59 59.84 -11.76 7.08
N GLU A 60 58.82 -10.96 7.38
CA GLU A 60 57.45 -11.41 7.50
C GLU A 60 56.91 -11.71 6.09
N PRO A 61 56.32 -12.90 5.84
CA PRO A 61 55.78 -13.19 4.52
C PRO A 61 54.57 -12.28 4.30
N ALA A 62 54.59 -11.53 3.20
CA ALA A 62 53.48 -10.68 2.80
C ALA A 62 52.18 -11.48 2.76
N ARG A 63 51.20 -11.11 3.60
CA ARG A 63 49.84 -11.64 3.55
C ARG A 63 49.24 -11.26 2.20
N ALA A 64 48.97 -12.27 1.37
CA ALA A 64 48.32 -12.07 0.08
C ALA A 64 46.94 -11.43 0.28
N THR A 65 46.75 -10.26 -0.32
CA THR A 65 45.45 -9.61 -0.41
C THR A 65 44.57 -10.43 -1.37
N PRO A 66 43.37 -10.90 -0.96
CA PRO A 66 42.45 -11.53 -1.89
C PRO A 66 42.11 -10.51 -2.97
N THR A 67 42.47 -10.80 -4.22
CA THR A 67 42.27 -9.90 -5.36
C THR A 67 40.92 -10.14 -6.05
N ASP A 68 40.15 -11.14 -5.60
CA ASP A 68 38.83 -11.42 -6.15
C ASP A 68 37.74 -10.73 -5.34
N THR A 69 37.45 -9.48 -5.71
CA THR A 69 36.12 -8.90 -5.49
C THR A 69 35.14 -9.73 -6.31
N PRO A 70 34.15 -10.41 -5.71
CA PRO A 70 33.12 -11.11 -6.48
C PRO A 70 32.47 -10.11 -7.44
N ALA A 71 32.41 -10.46 -8.72
CA ALA A 71 31.68 -9.68 -9.70
C ALA A 71 30.25 -9.47 -9.17
N ALA A 72 29.82 -8.21 -9.09
CA ALA A 72 28.46 -7.89 -8.69
C ALA A 72 27.50 -8.68 -9.59
N ALA A 73 26.66 -9.51 -8.96
CA ALA A 73 25.61 -10.21 -9.70
C ALA A 73 24.79 -9.17 -10.46
N PRO A 74 24.43 -9.41 -11.74
CA PRO A 74 23.54 -8.52 -12.46
C PRO A 74 22.25 -8.37 -11.64
N VAL A 75 21.92 -7.14 -11.24
CA VAL A 75 20.60 -6.85 -10.72
C VAL A 75 19.65 -7.08 -11.90
N GLU A 76 18.80 -8.11 -11.81
CA GLU A 76 17.73 -8.29 -12.78
C GLU A 76 16.88 -7.01 -12.77
N VAL A 77 16.93 -6.28 -13.88
CA VAL A 77 16.14 -5.09 -14.06
C VAL A 77 14.71 -5.56 -14.28
N GLU A 78 13.83 -5.29 -13.32
CA GLU A 78 12.38 -5.46 -13.47
C GLU A 78 11.95 -4.92 -14.85
N PRO A 79 11.21 -5.71 -15.65
CA PRO A 79 10.80 -5.27 -16.97
C PRO A 79 9.98 -3.98 -16.83
N ALA A 80 10.37 -2.96 -17.60
CA ALA A 80 9.63 -1.70 -17.62
C ALA A 80 8.16 -1.96 -18.00
N LEU A 81 7.24 -1.28 -17.31
CA LEU A 81 5.82 -1.34 -17.63
C LEU A 81 5.58 -0.93 -19.09
N SER A 82 4.63 -1.57 -19.75
CA SER A 82 4.18 -1.11 -21.07
C SER A 82 3.58 0.30 -20.94
N ALA A 83 3.65 1.10 -22.02
CA ALA A 83 3.13 2.46 -21.99
C ALA A 83 1.65 2.57 -21.54
N PRO A 84 0.73 1.67 -21.96
CA PRO A 84 -0.64 1.65 -21.44
C PRO A 84 -0.72 1.42 -19.93
N VAL A 85 0.08 0.49 -19.39
CA VAL A 85 0.10 0.20 -17.95
C VAL A 85 0.71 1.37 -17.19
N ALA A 86 1.79 1.98 -17.70
CA ALA A 86 2.37 3.17 -17.10
C ALA A 86 1.34 4.32 -17.01
N ALA A 87 0.60 4.60 -18.10
CA ALA A 87 -0.44 5.64 -18.11
C ALA A 87 -1.58 5.36 -17.10
N GLN A 88 -1.96 4.10 -16.92
CA GLN A 88 -2.91 3.67 -15.91
C GLN A 88 -2.40 3.96 -14.49
N ILE A 89 -1.16 3.59 -14.19
CA ILE A 89 -0.54 3.80 -12.87
C ILE A 89 -0.35 5.29 -12.59
N ASP A 90 0.11 6.06 -13.58
CA ASP A 90 0.26 7.52 -13.45
C ASP A 90 -1.09 8.19 -13.11
N TYR A 91 -2.18 7.75 -13.75
CA TYR A 91 -3.52 8.25 -13.43
C TYR A 91 -3.91 7.93 -11.98
N LEU A 92 -3.71 6.69 -11.55
CA LEU A 92 -4.04 6.28 -10.17
C LEU A 92 -3.26 7.11 -9.14
N LEU A 93 -1.95 7.26 -9.34
CA LEU A 93 -1.08 8.01 -8.43
C LEU A 93 -1.40 9.51 -8.40
N ALA A 94 -1.91 10.06 -9.51
CA ALA A 94 -2.36 11.45 -9.57
C ALA A 94 -3.70 11.69 -8.87
N HIS A 95 -4.60 10.71 -8.84
CA HIS A 95 -6.03 10.94 -8.54
C HIS A 95 -6.61 10.17 -7.35
N TRP A 96 -5.83 9.33 -6.65
CA TRP A 96 -6.34 8.52 -5.54
C TRP A 96 -6.74 9.31 -4.28
N LYS A 97 -6.18 10.52 -4.08
CA LYS A 97 -6.45 11.35 -2.90
C LYS A 97 -7.71 12.16 -3.10
N LEU A 98 -8.55 12.27 -2.08
CA LEU A 98 -9.74 13.11 -2.09
C LEU A 98 -9.52 14.51 -2.69
N GLU A 99 -8.40 15.17 -2.39
CA GLU A 99 -8.08 16.51 -2.90
C GLU A 99 -7.77 16.54 -4.40
N THR A 100 -7.41 15.40 -5.00
CA THR A 100 -6.99 15.29 -6.39
C THR A 100 -7.93 14.41 -7.23
N TYR A 101 -9.09 14.01 -6.70
CA TYR A 101 -10.12 13.35 -7.49
C TYR A 101 -10.44 14.14 -8.77
N ASN A 102 -10.52 13.45 -9.91
CA ASN A 102 -10.94 14.05 -11.18
C ASN A 102 -12.47 14.19 -11.27
N SER A 103 -13.06 14.83 -10.26
CA SER A 103 -14.51 14.90 -10.04
C SER A 103 -15.23 15.81 -11.03
N ALA A 104 -14.55 16.82 -11.58
CA ALA A 104 -15.13 17.71 -12.59
C ALA A 104 -15.47 16.96 -13.89
N GLU A 105 -14.65 15.99 -14.29
CA GLU A 105 -14.91 15.16 -15.47
C GLU A 105 -15.82 13.97 -15.11
N TRP A 106 -15.48 13.22 -14.05
CA TRP A 106 -16.07 11.89 -13.82
C TRP A 106 -17.15 11.85 -12.74
N GLY A 107 -17.25 12.90 -11.92
CA GLY A 107 -18.06 12.89 -10.70
C GLY A 107 -17.54 11.92 -9.64
N VAL A 108 -18.30 11.78 -8.55
CA VAL A 108 -17.97 10.93 -7.40
C VAL A 108 -19.24 10.22 -6.90
N LEU A 109 -19.14 8.92 -6.59
CA LEU A 109 -20.23 8.07 -6.07
C LEU A 109 -20.24 7.94 -4.53
N GLY A 110 -19.61 8.88 -3.82
CA GLY A 110 -19.45 8.83 -2.36
C GLY A 110 -18.75 7.55 -1.90
N GLU A 111 -19.36 6.82 -0.98
CA GLU A 111 -18.82 5.56 -0.43
C GLU A 111 -18.80 4.40 -1.44
N ASN A 112 -19.35 4.57 -2.65
CA ASN A 112 -19.36 3.53 -3.69
C ASN A 112 -18.43 3.87 -4.86
N ASP A 113 -17.45 4.76 -4.67
CA ASP A 113 -16.63 5.30 -5.76
C ASP A 113 -15.54 4.34 -6.26
N CYS A 114 -15.41 3.16 -5.66
CA CYS A 114 -14.38 2.17 -5.99
C CYS A 114 -14.28 1.87 -7.50
N VAL A 115 -15.38 1.45 -8.13
CA VAL A 115 -15.41 1.08 -9.55
C VAL A 115 -15.42 2.29 -10.47
N ASN A 116 -15.92 3.45 -10.03
CA ASN A 116 -15.83 4.69 -10.80
C ASN A 116 -14.35 5.07 -11.00
N PHE A 117 -13.57 5.05 -9.93
CA PHE A 117 -12.13 5.32 -9.99
C PHE A 117 -11.37 4.27 -10.81
N ALA A 118 -11.63 2.98 -10.57
CA ALA A 118 -11.01 1.92 -11.38
C ALA A 118 -11.36 2.07 -12.87
N SER A 119 -12.60 2.46 -13.20
CA SER A 119 -13.02 2.68 -14.57
C SER A 119 -12.27 3.83 -15.25
N GLN A 120 -12.02 4.92 -14.52
CA GLN A 120 -11.19 6.02 -15.02
C GLN A 120 -9.75 5.56 -15.33
N ALA A 121 -9.15 4.75 -14.46
CA ALA A 121 -7.83 4.17 -14.71
C ALA A 121 -7.82 3.28 -15.95
N MET A 122 -8.90 2.51 -16.21
CA MET A 122 -9.01 1.73 -17.44
C MET A 122 -9.08 2.60 -18.69
N ILE A 123 -9.75 3.76 -18.62
CA ILE A 123 -9.71 4.75 -19.72
C ILE A 123 -8.29 5.28 -19.93
N ALA A 124 -7.55 5.59 -18.86
CA ALA A 124 -6.15 6.02 -18.95
C ALA A 124 -5.25 4.92 -19.56
N ARG A 125 -5.55 3.65 -19.28
CA ARG A 125 -4.91 2.48 -19.94
C ARG A 125 -5.26 2.37 -21.43
N GLY A 126 -6.29 3.06 -21.91
CA GLY A 126 -6.73 3.03 -23.31
C GLY A 126 -7.92 2.11 -23.58
N TRP A 127 -8.64 1.64 -22.56
CA TRP A 127 -9.95 1.04 -22.81
C TRP A 127 -10.90 2.07 -23.41
N THR A 128 -11.76 1.61 -24.32
CA THR A 128 -12.80 2.44 -24.94
C THR A 128 -14.15 2.07 -24.34
N MET A 129 -14.95 3.09 -24.02
CA MET A 129 -16.31 2.91 -23.54
C MET A 129 -17.21 2.29 -24.62
N ASP A 130 -18.30 1.67 -24.17
CA ASP A 130 -19.36 1.17 -25.03
C ASP A 130 -20.75 1.40 -24.40
N GLY A 131 -21.79 0.77 -24.96
CA GLY A 131 -23.16 0.92 -24.48
C GLY A 131 -23.43 0.31 -23.10
N VAL A 132 -22.53 -0.53 -22.56
CA VAL A 132 -22.69 -1.23 -21.28
C VAL A 132 -21.80 -0.62 -20.20
N TRP A 133 -20.56 -0.28 -20.53
CA TRP A 133 -19.60 0.39 -19.66
C TRP A 133 -19.24 1.77 -20.23
N SER A 134 -19.86 2.81 -19.68
CA SER A 134 -19.69 4.20 -20.12
C SER A 134 -20.01 5.21 -19.03
N SER A 135 -19.39 6.38 -19.14
CA SER A 135 -19.72 7.59 -18.38
C SER A 135 -19.89 8.77 -19.34
N PRO A 136 -20.86 9.67 -19.08
CA PRO A 136 -21.07 10.87 -19.91
C PRO A 136 -19.99 11.94 -19.74
N LYS A 137 -19.05 11.78 -18.78
CA LYS A 137 -17.98 12.75 -18.49
C LYS A 137 -18.48 14.18 -18.21
N ASN A 138 -19.60 14.30 -17.53
CA ASN A 138 -20.27 15.58 -17.23
C ASN A 138 -20.12 16.01 -15.76
N GLY A 139 -19.25 15.37 -14.99
CA GLY A 139 -19.08 15.61 -13.56
C GLY A 139 -20.17 15.01 -12.67
N ASN A 140 -21.18 14.32 -13.23
CA ASN A 140 -22.20 13.59 -12.49
C ASN A 140 -22.03 12.09 -12.69
N ALA A 141 -21.32 11.44 -11.75
CA ALA A 141 -21.04 10.01 -11.85
C ALA A 141 -22.33 9.19 -11.98
N TYR A 142 -23.43 9.59 -11.32
CA TYR A 142 -24.71 8.86 -11.30
C TYR A 142 -25.40 8.73 -12.67
N ASP A 143 -25.03 9.55 -13.65
CA ASP A 143 -25.54 9.44 -15.03
C ASP A 143 -24.83 8.34 -15.83
N ALA A 144 -23.75 7.77 -15.31
CA ALA A 144 -23.00 6.69 -15.96
C ALA A 144 -23.78 5.36 -15.98
N ALA A 145 -23.39 4.46 -16.89
CA ALA A 145 -23.98 3.14 -17.03
C ALA A 145 -23.79 2.28 -15.78
N ALA A 146 -24.62 1.24 -15.61
CA ALA A 146 -24.56 0.38 -14.42
C ALA A 146 -23.18 -0.26 -14.22
N ALA A 147 -22.55 -0.77 -15.28
CA ALA A 147 -21.21 -1.36 -15.20
C ALA A 147 -20.11 -0.34 -14.87
N TRP A 148 -20.36 0.96 -15.02
CA TRP A 148 -19.42 2.01 -14.60
C TRP A 148 -19.52 2.30 -13.10
N ARG A 149 -20.69 2.06 -12.49
CA ARG A 149 -20.99 2.49 -11.10
C ARG A 149 -21.17 1.37 -10.10
N SER A 150 -21.26 0.12 -10.55
CA SER A 150 -21.40 -1.05 -9.68
C SER A 150 -20.28 -2.05 -9.98
N SER A 151 -19.51 -2.40 -8.95
CA SER A 151 -18.43 -3.39 -9.03
C SER A 151 -18.93 -4.75 -9.54
N THR A 152 -20.09 -5.19 -9.05
CA THR A 152 -20.76 -6.43 -9.50
C THR A 152 -21.18 -6.35 -10.96
N ALA A 153 -21.74 -5.22 -11.41
CA ALA A 153 -22.10 -5.04 -12.81
C ALA A 153 -20.85 -4.98 -13.72
N PHE A 154 -19.76 -4.37 -13.24
CA PHE A 154 -18.48 -4.33 -13.94
C PHE A 154 -17.85 -5.72 -14.09
N MET A 155 -17.88 -6.53 -13.03
CA MET A 155 -17.46 -7.94 -13.07
C MET A 155 -18.18 -8.70 -14.20
N ASN A 156 -19.52 -8.58 -14.25
CA ASN A 156 -20.34 -9.24 -15.27
C ASN A 156 -20.01 -8.73 -16.68
N TYR A 157 -19.78 -7.43 -16.83
CA TYR A 157 -19.37 -6.84 -18.10
C TYR A 157 -18.01 -7.37 -18.58
N ILE A 158 -16.97 -7.40 -17.73
CA ILE A 158 -15.64 -7.90 -18.11
C ILE A 158 -15.72 -9.37 -18.57
N ALA A 159 -16.45 -10.19 -17.80
CA ALA A 159 -16.63 -11.60 -18.11
C ALA A 159 -17.28 -11.83 -19.48
N GLN A 160 -18.25 -10.99 -19.86
CA GLN A 160 -18.95 -11.06 -21.14
C GLN A 160 -18.14 -10.46 -22.29
N ALA A 161 -17.41 -9.37 -22.04
CA ALA A 161 -16.65 -8.65 -23.05
C ALA A 161 -15.38 -9.42 -23.51
N GLY A 162 -14.91 -10.38 -22.71
CA GLY A 162 -13.73 -11.18 -23.04
C GLY A 162 -12.42 -10.37 -23.10
N LYS A 163 -12.38 -9.20 -22.43
CA LYS A 163 -11.26 -8.25 -22.46
C LYS A 163 -10.13 -8.59 -21.47
N ALA A 164 -10.37 -9.51 -20.55
CA ALA A 164 -9.42 -9.90 -19.51
C ALA A 164 -9.63 -11.36 -19.09
N THR A 165 -8.60 -11.96 -18.51
CA THR A 165 -8.64 -13.35 -18.02
C THR A 165 -8.92 -13.37 -16.52
N ALA A 166 -9.91 -14.15 -16.08
CA ALA A 166 -10.21 -14.30 -14.66
C ALA A 166 -9.10 -15.07 -13.94
N LEU A 167 -8.69 -14.60 -12.77
CA LEU A 167 -7.79 -15.28 -11.85
C LEU A 167 -8.42 -15.31 -10.44
N THR A 168 -8.15 -16.38 -9.70
CA THR A 168 -8.48 -16.49 -8.28
C THR A 168 -7.29 -16.07 -7.42
N ASP A 169 -7.52 -15.93 -6.11
CA ASP A 169 -6.46 -15.67 -5.14
C ASP A 169 -5.39 -16.77 -5.05
N GLN A 170 -5.66 -17.97 -5.58
CA GLN A 170 -4.68 -19.05 -5.65
C GLN A 170 -3.68 -18.88 -6.81
N GLN A 171 -3.93 -17.93 -7.72
CA GLN A 171 -3.15 -17.69 -8.94
C GLN A 171 -2.40 -16.35 -8.87
N ARG A 172 -2.00 -15.93 -7.66
CA ARG A 172 -1.30 -14.64 -7.43
C ARG A 172 0.01 -14.51 -8.20
N ASP A 173 0.66 -15.62 -8.49
CA ASP A 173 1.86 -15.71 -9.33
C ASP A 173 1.62 -15.27 -10.79
N GLN A 174 0.36 -15.15 -11.22
CA GLN A 174 -0.04 -14.68 -12.55
C GLN A 174 -0.56 -13.24 -12.55
N VAL A 175 -0.71 -12.62 -11.37
CA VAL A 175 -1.18 -11.23 -11.24
C VAL A 175 -0.04 -10.29 -11.58
N LYS A 176 -0.36 -9.22 -12.33
CA LYS A 176 0.61 -8.19 -12.72
C LYS A 176 0.09 -6.79 -12.43
N VAL A 177 1.01 -5.84 -12.35
CA VAL A 177 0.69 -4.41 -12.23
C VAL A 177 -0.26 -3.98 -13.35
N GLY A 178 -1.30 -3.24 -12.98
CA GLY A 178 -2.37 -2.79 -13.85
C GLY A 178 -3.56 -3.76 -13.97
N ASP A 179 -3.47 -4.96 -13.41
CA ASP A 179 -4.63 -5.86 -13.31
C ASP A 179 -5.72 -5.25 -12.42
N ILE A 180 -6.97 -5.65 -12.68
CA ILE A 180 -8.09 -5.24 -11.85
C ILE A 180 -8.18 -6.22 -10.69
N VAL A 181 -8.19 -5.72 -9.47
CA VAL A 181 -8.54 -6.53 -8.28
C VAL A 181 -10.00 -6.26 -7.93
N GLN A 182 -10.74 -7.32 -7.66
CA GLN A 182 -12.09 -7.25 -7.15
C GLN A 182 -12.20 -8.07 -5.88
N PHE A 183 -13.04 -7.61 -4.98
CA PHE A 183 -13.25 -8.25 -3.70
C PHE A 183 -14.70 -8.59 -3.50
N ASP A 184 -14.91 -9.69 -2.81
CA ASP A 184 -16.17 -10.13 -2.26
C ASP A 184 -15.96 -10.11 -0.73
N TRP A 185 -16.34 -9.00 -0.11
CA TRP A 185 -16.00 -8.74 1.30
C TRP A 185 -16.76 -9.61 2.28
N ASP A 186 -18.01 -9.94 1.96
CA ASP A 186 -18.90 -10.73 2.80
C ASP A 186 -19.06 -12.19 2.33
N ASN A 187 -18.37 -12.56 1.26
CA ASN A 187 -18.32 -13.90 0.68
C ASN A 187 -19.69 -14.39 0.21
N THR A 188 -20.52 -13.47 -0.29
CA THR A 188 -21.84 -13.78 -0.86
C THR A 188 -21.79 -14.16 -2.33
N GLY A 189 -20.63 -14.02 -2.97
CA GLY A 189 -20.38 -14.32 -4.37
C GLY A 189 -20.53 -13.11 -5.29
N ASP A 190 -21.00 -11.96 -4.79
CA ASP A 190 -20.95 -10.72 -5.53
C ASP A 190 -19.63 -9.97 -5.24
N ARG A 191 -18.97 -9.52 -6.30
CA ARG A 191 -17.70 -8.81 -6.17
C ARG A 191 -18.00 -7.34 -5.98
N ASP A 192 -18.28 -6.95 -4.74
CA ASP A 192 -18.83 -5.65 -4.34
C ASP A 192 -17.82 -4.49 -4.34
N HIS A 193 -16.52 -4.77 -4.38
CA HIS A 193 -15.48 -3.75 -4.39
C HIS A 193 -14.44 -3.97 -5.51
N THR A 194 -13.95 -2.87 -6.10
CA THR A 194 -12.98 -2.90 -7.21
C THR A 194 -11.83 -1.92 -6.95
N GLY A 195 -10.61 -2.36 -7.24
CA GLY A 195 -9.41 -1.52 -7.31
C GLY A 195 -8.50 -1.93 -8.47
N ILE A 196 -7.35 -1.29 -8.59
CA ILE A 196 -6.33 -1.63 -9.59
C ILE A 196 -5.02 -2.01 -8.89
N VAL A 197 -4.43 -3.13 -9.28
CA VAL A 197 -3.13 -3.60 -8.78
C VAL A 197 -2.04 -2.60 -9.16
N THR A 198 -1.38 -2.02 -8.17
CA THR A 198 -0.30 -1.03 -8.35
C THR A 198 1.06 -1.61 -8.05
N ARG A 199 1.13 -2.71 -7.29
CA ARG A 199 2.39 -3.37 -6.96
C ARG A 199 2.21 -4.88 -6.81
N VAL A 200 3.19 -5.63 -7.31
CA VAL A 200 3.32 -7.07 -7.09
C VAL A 200 4.76 -7.33 -6.68
N GLU A 201 4.96 -7.98 -5.54
CA GLU A 201 6.28 -8.28 -5.00
C GLU A 201 6.37 -9.75 -4.61
N LYS A 202 7.46 -10.40 -5.01
CA LYS A 202 7.78 -11.74 -4.52
C LYS A 202 8.52 -11.64 -3.19
N VAL A 203 7.94 -12.19 -2.13
CA VAL A 203 8.51 -12.21 -0.78
C VAL A 203 8.81 -13.67 -0.41
N GLY A 204 9.99 -14.15 -0.80
CA GLY A 204 10.33 -15.57 -0.71
C GLY A 204 9.46 -16.39 -1.67
N ASP A 205 8.65 -17.30 -1.14
CA ASP A 205 7.73 -18.15 -1.93
C ASP A 205 6.32 -17.55 -2.04
N THR A 206 6.06 -16.40 -1.41
CA THR A 206 4.75 -15.74 -1.46
C THR A 206 4.75 -14.53 -2.39
N VAL A 207 3.56 -14.14 -2.83
CA VAL A 207 3.35 -12.95 -3.67
C VAL A 207 2.50 -11.96 -2.88
N ALA A 208 3.10 -10.82 -2.54
CA ALA A 208 2.43 -9.68 -1.94
C ALA A 208 1.88 -8.77 -3.04
N ILE A 209 0.61 -8.38 -2.91
CA ILE A 209 -0.10 -7.56 -3.91
C ILE A 209 -0.64 -6.31 -3.22
N SER A 210 -0.36 -5.16 -3.82
CA SER A 210 -0.96 -3.88 -3.43
C SER A 210 -1.84 -3.31 -4.53
N PHE A 211 -2.84 -2.53 -4.14
CA PHE A 211 -3.77 -1.89 -5.06
C PHE A 211 -4.03 -0.43 -4.69
N ALA A 212 -4.45 0.33 -5.70
CA ALA A 212 -5.05 1.64 -5.54
C ALA A 212 -6.58 1.56 -5.65
N GLY A 213 -7.27 2.40 -4.90
CA GLY A 213 -8.73 2.43 -4.86
C GLY A 213 -9.28 3.67 -4.16
N HIS A 214 -10.56 3.94 -4.40
CA HIS A 214 -11.38 4.88 -3.63
C HIS A 214 -12.25 4.13 -2.61
N THR A 215 -13.11 4.85 -1.87
CA THR A 215 -13.89 4.39 -0.69
C THR A 215 -13.04 4.30 0.55
N LEU A 216 -11.91 3.60 0.44
CA LEU A 216 -10.76 3.79 1.32
C LEU A 216 -9.58 4.22 0.46
N ASP A 217 -9.40 5.53 0.34
CA ASP A 217 -8.40 6.16 -0.50
C ASP A 217 -7.00 5.60 -0.23
N SER A 218 -6.43 5.00 -1.25
CA SER A 218 -5.09 4.41 -1.17
C SER A 218 -4.47 4.26 -2.55
N ASP A 219 -3.14 4.30 -2.58
CA ASP A 219 -2.30 4.04 -3.75
C ASP A 219 -1.61 2.66 -3.71
N TYR A 220 -1.29 2.16 -2.51
CA TYR A 220 -0.61 0.88 -2.30
C TYR A 220 -1.18 0.06 -1.13
N ARG A 221 -2.51 0.01 -0.98
CA ARG A 221 -3.13 -0.81 0.07
C ARG A 221 -2.87 -2.29 -0.17
N SER A 222 -2.50 -3.02 0.88
CA SER A 222 -2.28 -4.47 0.82
C SER A 222 -3.59 -5.23 0.62
N VAL A 223 -3.61 -6.14 -0.36
CA VAL A 223 -4.71 -7.10 -0.55
C VAL A 223 -4.90 -7.97 0.69
N ASP A 224 -3.80 -8.46 1.27
CA ASP A 224 -3.85 -9.37 2.42
C ASP A 224 -4.44 -8.69 3.65
N THR A 225 -4.04 -7.44 3.92
CA THR A 225 -4.67 -6.64 4.98
C THR A 225 -6.16 -6.45 4.70
N ALA A 226 -6.54 -6.18 3.46
CA ALA A 226 -7.94 -5.97 3.10
C ALA A 226 -8.81 -7.20 3.38
N ILE A 227 -8.37 -8.42 3.03
CA ILE A 227 -9.17 -9.66 3.21
C ILE A 227 -8.97 -10.37 4.56
N THR A 228 -7.93 -10.04 5.33
CA THR A 228 -7.65 -10.71 6.63
C THR A 228 -7.85 -9.83 7.86
N VAL A 229 -7.68 -8.51 7.71
CA VAL A 229 -7.77 -7.55 8.82
C VAL A 229 -9.00 -6.66 8.67
N ASP A 230 -9.15 -6.00 7.52
CA ASP A 230 -10.21 -5.01 7.32
C ASP A 230 -11.57 -5.70 7.08
N HIS A 231 -11.58 -6.79 6.31
CA HIS A 231 -12.75 -7.63 6.03
C HIS A 231 -12.42 -9.11 6.26
N PRO A 232 -12.29 -9.57 7.52
CA PRO A 232 -11.88 -10.95 7.81
C PRO A 232 -12.82 -11.97 7.19
N GLY A 233 -12.28 -12.82 6.30
CA GLY A 233 -13.03 -13.86 5.60
C GLY A 233 -13.49 -13.46 4.19
N GLY A 234 -13.20 -12.24 3.75
CA GLY A 234 -13.41 -11.82 2.37
C GLY A 234 -12.47 -12.54 1.39
N THR A 235 -12.82 -12.52 0.10
CA THR A 235 -12.04 -13.16 -0.96
C THR A 235 -11.64 -12.15 -2.03
N ALA A 236 -10.38 -12.22 -2.48
CA ALA A 236 -9.88 -11.46 -3.63
C ALA A 236 -9.97 -12.26 -4.93
N TYR A 237 -10.26 -11.56 -6.02
CA TYR A 237 -10.27 -12.05 -7.38
C TYR A 237 -9.58 -11.04 -8.28
N TYR A 238 -9.04 -11.51 -9.41
CA TYR A 238 -8.37 -10.63 -10.34
C TYR A 238 -8.87 -10.81 -11.77
N TRP A 239 -8.73 -9.74 -12.55
CA TRP A 239 -8.81 -9.79 -13.99
C TRP A 239 -7.44 -9.42 -14.57
N SER A 240 -6.79 -10.41 -15.16
CA SER A 240 -5.53 -10.24 -15.86
C SER A 240 -5.79 -9.50 -17.17
N VAL A 241 -5.44 -8.22 -17.20
CA VAL A 241 -5.66 -7.34 -18.37
C VAL A 241 -4.43 -7.42 -19.28
N PRO A 242 -4.56 -7.73 -20.58
CA PRO A 242 -3.42 -7.85 -21.49
C PRO A 242 -2.64 -6.54 -21.68
#